data_AF-A0A8H7M3G2-F1
#
_entry.id   AF-A0A8H7M3G2-F1
#
_cell.length_a   1.000
_cell.length_b   1.000
_cell.length_c   1.000
_cell.angle_alpha   90.00
_cell.angle_beta   90.00
_cell.angle_gamma   90.00
#
_symmetry.space_group_name_H-M   'P 1'
#
loop_
_entity.id
_entity.type
_entity.pdbx_description
1 polymer ?
#
loop_
_entity_poly.entity_id
_entity_poly.type
_entity_poly.pdbx_seq_one_letter_code
_entity_poly.pdbx_strand_id
1 'polypeptide(L)'
;MTKLINSAISPPLTAAPLVIMSDVDEIPAAHTIALVKKCAFPRVLHLQLRNYVYSFEWPSGWRSWRAQVEEWGPKSQYVHSYSKARGDHILWDAGWHCSFCFKTIEEFVTKMRGYSHADRIGGDMSLLDPKRIQETICSGRDIFNMLPEVRHFFYAQLNQLTARAGIHGKCAASTRSGVPTLTILTAQYKEMFELMHPEP
;
A
#
# COMPACT_ATOMS: atom_id res chain seq x y z
N MET A 1 -17.32 8.62 -9.62
CA MET A 1 -17.09 7.18 -9.85
C MET A 1 -18.37 6.38 -10.03
N THR A 2 -19.33 6.36 -9.09
CA THR A 2 -20.60 5.59 -9.21
C THR A 2 -21.32 5.74 -10.55
N LYS A 3 -21.47 6.97 -11.06
CA LYS A 3 -22.10 7.23 -12.37
C LYS A 3 -21.35 6.54 -13.54
N LEU A 4 -20.02 6.53 -13.49
CA LEU A 4 -19.16 5.89 -14.50
C LEU A 4 -19.33 4.37 -14.49
N ILE A 5 -19.38 3.78 -13.30
CA ILE A 5 -19.64 2.34 -13.12
C ILE A 5 -21.02 1.99 -13.68
N ASN A 6 -22.06 2.74 -13.31
CA ASN A 6 -23.41 2.52 -13.82
C ASN A 6 -23.52 2.67 -15.35
N SER A 7 -22.74 3.56 -15.97
CA SER A 7 -22.70 3.65 -17.43
C SER A 7 -21.99 2.47 -18.11
N ALA A 8 -20.99 1.87 -17.44
CA ALA A 8 -20.25 0.72 -17.98
C ALA A 8 -21.04 -0.59 -17.82
N ILE A 9 -21.88 -0.67 -16.79
CA ILE A 9 -22.72 -1.84 -16.49
C ILE A 9 -24.07 -1.64 -17.19
N SER A 10 -24.11 -1.95 -18.50
CA SER A 10 -25.33 -1.85 -19.30
C SER A 10 -26.10 -3.19 -19.35
N PRO A 11 -27.43 -3.20 -19.14
CA PRO A 11 -28.28 -4.39 -19.31
C PRO A 11 -28.33 -4.90 -20.77
N PRO A 12 -28.76 -6.16 -21.01
CA PRO A 12 -29.19 -7.16 -20.03
C PRO A 12 -28.01 -7.96 -19.45
N LEU A 13 -28.01 -8.13 -18.13
CA LEU A 13 -27.02 -8.95 -17.42
C LEU A 13 -27.70 -10.24 -16.93
N THR A 14 -27.06 -11.37 -17.14
CA THR A 14 -27.55 -12.70 -16.70
C THR A 14 -27.30 -12.95 -15.21
N ALA A 15 -26.39 -12.19 -14.60
CA ALA A 15 -26.07 -12.21 -13.17
C ALA A 15 -25.63 -10.80 -12.74
N ALA A 16 -25.71 -10.52 -11.43
CA ALA A 16 -25.20 -9.27 -10.90
C ALA A 16 -23.67 -9.21 -11.09
N PRO A 17 -23.13 -8.12 -11.65
CA PRO A 17 -21.70 -8.00 -11.89
C PRO A 17 -20.97 -7.71 -10.58
N LEU A 18 -19.74 -8.19 -10.50
CA LEU A 18 -18.87 -7.93 -9.36
C LEU A 18 -18.00 -6.71 -9.67
N VAL A 19 -18.07 -5.72 -8.79
CA VAL A 19 -17.26 -4.50 -8.88
C VAL A 19 -16.21 -4.53 -7.79
N ILE A 20 -14.95 -4.48 -8.21
CA ILE A 20 -13.80 -4.33 -7.31
C ILE A 20 -13.54 -2.83 -7.15
N MET A 21 -13.55 -2.36 -5.91
CA MET A 21 -13.23 -0.99 -5.54
C MET A 21 -11.92 -0.99 -4.78
N SER A 22 -10.86 -0.47 -5.39
CA SER A 22 -9.53 -0.39 -4.79
C SER A 22 -8.76 0.79 -5.36
N ASP A 23 -7.77 1.27 -4.62
CA ASP A 23 -6.76 2.19 -5.16
C ASP A 23 -5.83 1.43 -6.14
N VAL A 24 -5.12 2.16 -7.00
CA VAL A 24 -4.17 1.56 -7.97
C VAL A 24 -3.04 0.81 -7.27
N ASP A 25 -2.69 1.20 -6.05
CA ASP A 25 -1.66 0.54 -5.24
C ASP A 25 -2.22 -0.57 -4.33
N GLU A 26 -3.51 -0.89 -4.43
CA GLU A 26 -4.20 -1.96 -3.71
C GLU A 26 -4.60 -3.07 -4.68
N ILE A 27 -3.79 -4.14 -4.73
CA ILE A 27 -3.93 -5.21 -5.72
C ILE A 27 -4.38 -6.51 -5.04
N PRO A 28 -5.62 -6.97 -5.29
CA PRO A 28 -6.05 -8.29 -4.88
C PRO A 28 -5.21 -9.40 -5.54
N ALA A 29 -4.92 -10.46 -4.80
CA ALA A 29 -4.18 -11.59 -5.33
C ALA A 29 -5.02 -12.38 -6.35
N ALA A 30 -4.36 -13.03 -7.31
CA ALA A 30 -5.03 -13.85 -8.32
C ALA A 30 -5.89 -14.97 -7.71
N HIS A 31 -5.42 -15.59 -6.62
CA HIS A 31 -6.18 -16.63 -5.92
C HIS A 31 -7.44 -16.06 -5.23
N THR A 32 -7.39 -14.84 -4.69
CA THR A 32 -8.55 -14.12 -4.14
C THR A 32 -9.61 -13.91 -5.20
N ILE A 33 -9.21 -13.44 -6.39
CA ILE A 33 -10.15 -13.24 -7.50
C ILE A 33 -10.74 -14.57 -7.97
N ALA A 34 -9.93 -15.63 -8.02
CA ALA A 34 -10.42 -16.96 -8.36
C ALA A 34 -11.44 -17.49 -7.34
N LEU A 35 -11.23 -17.24 -6.05
CA LEU A 35 -12.14 -17.61 -4.97
C LEU A 35 -13.46 -16.85 -5.08
N VAL A 36 -13.40 -15.52 -5.19
CA VAL A 36 -14.57 -14.64 -5.30
C VAL A 36 -15.43 -15.00 -6.52
N LYS A 37 -14.83 -15.44 -7.63
CA LYS A 37 -15.58 -15.88 -8.82
C LYS A 37 -16.31 -17.22 -8.65
N LYS A 38 -15.87 -18.09 -7.73
CA LYS A 38 -16.37 -19.47 -7.61
C LYS A 38 -17.29 -19.69 -6.43
N CYS A 39 -17.20 -18.86 -5.40
CA CYS A 39 -17.94 -19.02 -4.15
C CYS A 39 -19.02 -17.95 -4.00
N ALA A 40 -20.06 -18.26 -3.23
CA ALA A 40 -20.99 -17.24 -2.74
C ALA A 40 -20.31 -16.45 -1.60
N PHE A 41 -20.51 -15.14 -1.59
CA PHE A 41 -20.02 -14.24 -0.55
C PHE A 41 -21.11 -13.22 -0.22
N PRO A 42 -21.01 -12.53 0.93
CA PRO A 42 -21.92 -11.44 1.25
C PRO A 42 -21.90 -10.36 0.17
N ARG A 43 -22.98 -9.60 0.00
CA ARG A 43 -23.07 -8.57 -1.05
C ARG A 43 -21.84 -7.64 -1.10
N VAL A 44 -21.27 -7.29 0.06
CA VAL A 44 -20.00 -6.55 0.16
C VAL A 44 -19.00 -7.41 0.94
N LEU A 45 -17.83 -7.64 0.34
CA LEU A 45 -16.70 -8.34 0.93
C LEU A 45 -15.48 -7.43 0.95
N HIS A 46 -15.03 -7.05 2.15
CA HIS A 46 -13.78 -6.29 2.31
C HIS A 46 -12.58 -7.22 2.11
N LEU A 47 -11.51 -6.66 1.54
CA LEU A 47 -10.26 -7.37 1.27
C LEU A 47 -9.19 -6.83 2.20
N GLN A 48 -8.70 -7.67 3.11
CA GLN A 48 -7.54 -7.35 3.92
C GLN A 48 -6.28 -7.60 3.07
N LEU A 49 -5.45 -6.57 2.91
CA LEU A 49 -4.24 -6.61 2.10
C LEU A 49 -3.00 -6.49 3.00
N ARG A 50 -1.91 -7.16 2.62
CA ARG A 50 -0.59 -6.96 3.22
C ARG A 50 -0.10 -5.55 2.91
N ASN A 51 0.25 -4.76 3.92
CA ASN A 51 0.72 -3.39 3.68
C ASN A 51 2.23 -3.36 3.54
N TYR A 52 2.69 -2.65 2.51
CA TYR A 52 4.09 -2.35 2.25
C TYR A 52 4.26 -0.86 1.98
N VAL A 53 5.48 -0.36 2.22
CA VAL A 53 5.85 1.02 1.94
C VAL A 53 7.14 1.02 1.12
N TYR A 54 7.25 1.82 0.06
CA TYR A 54 8.44 1.91 -0.81
C TYR A 54 8.77 0.67 -1.66
N SER A 55 8.82 -0.53 -1.06
CA SER A 55 9.03 -1.81 -1.72
C SER A 55 8.46 -2.94 -0.86
N PHE A 56 8.42 -4.16 -1.41
CA PHE A 56 8.01 -5.36 -0.67
C PHE A 56 8.97 -5.74 0.48
N GLU A 57 10.11 -5.07 0.62
CA GLU A 57 11.05 -5.29 1.72
C GLU A 57 10.64 -4.57 3.00
N TRP A 58 9.73 -3.59 2.92
CA TRP A 58 9.28 -2.81 4.08
C TRP A 58 7.81 -3.12 4.41
N PRO A 59 7.53 -4.25 5.10
CA PRO A 59 6.19 -4.53 5.59
C PRO A 59 5.80 -3.50 6.66
N SER A 60 4.57 -2.99 6.57
CA SER A 60 4.01 -2.00 7.51
C SER A 60 2.78 -2.50 8.27
N GLY A 61 2.44 -3.78 8.12
CA GLY A 61 1.38 -4.48 8.85
C GLY A 61 0.21 -4.91 7.97
N TRP A 62 -0.95 -5.10 8.58
CA TRP A 62 -2.14 -5.71 7.97
C TRP A 62 -3.37 -4.78 7.98
N ARG A 63 -3.14 -3.46 7.94
CA ARG A 63 -4.20 -2.46 8.20
C ARG A 63 -4.92 -1.93 6.96
N SER A 64 -4.72 -2.54 5.80
CA SER A 64 -5.45 -2.17 4.57
C SER A 64 -6.66 -3.08 4.38
N TRP A 65 -7.86 -2.54 4.61
CA TRP A 65 -9.14 -3.25 4.45
C TRP A 65 -10.20 -2.39 3.73
N ARG A 66 -9.75 -1.32 3.07
CA ARG A 66 -10.62 -0.38 2.33
C ARG A 66 -11.04 -0.95 0.97
N ALA A 67 -10.14 -1.71 0.35
CA ALA A 67 -10.44 -2.45 -0.86
C ALA A 67 -11.60 -3.42 -0.60
N GLN A 68 -12.53 -3.50 -1.55
CA GLN A 68 -13.70 -4.35 -1.41
C GLN A 68 -14.20 -4.85 -2.77
N VAL A 69 -14.90 -5.98 -2.73
CA VAL A 69 -15.72 -6.47 -3.83
C VAL A 69 -17.18 -6.31 -3.44
N GLU A 70 -17.98 -5.72 -4.34
CA GLU A 70 -19.43 -5.62 -4.17
C GLU A 70 -20.14 -6.31 -5.34
N GLU A 71 -21.14 -7.12 -5.02
CA GLU A 71 -22.17 -7.52 -5.96
C GLU A 71 -23.04 -6.30 -6.29
N TRP A 72 -22.85 -5.77 -7.49
CA TRP A 72 -23.36 -4.46 -7.88
C TRP A 72 -24.83 -4.53 -8.28
N GLY A 73 -25.67 -3.85 -7.52
CA GLY A 73 -27.10 -3.67 -7.78
C GLY A 73 -27.61 -2.23 -7.67
N PRO A 74 -28.95 -2.01 -7.68
CA PRO A 74 -29.58 -0.68 -7.76
C PRO A 74 -29.23 0.32 -6.65
N LYS A 75 -28.82 -0.18 -5.47
CA LYS A 75 -28.45 0.64 -4.30
C LYS A 75 -26.94 0.77 -4.11
N SER A 76 -26.14 0.33 -5.08
CA SER A 76 -24.69 0.33 -4.97
C SER A 76 -24.13 1.73 -5.18
N GLN A 77 -23.05 2.02 -4.48
CA GLN A 77 -22.33 3.27 -4.57
C GLN A 77 -20.85 2.96 -4.47
N TYR A 78 -20.04 3.65 -5.28
CA TYR A 78 -18.60 3.60 -5.13
C TYR A 78 -18.21 4.16 -3.77
N VAL A 79 -17.54 3.34 -2.97
CA VAL A 79 -16.98 3.70 -1.67
C VAL A 79 -15.61 3.03 -1.56
N HIS A 80 -14.63 3.78 -1.08
CA HIS A 80 -13.28 3.27 -0.80
C HIS A 80 -12.95 3.47 0.68
N SER A 81 -13.76 2.85 1.53
CA SER A 81 -13.61 2.88 2.97
C SER A 81 -14.26 1.66 3.57
N TYR A 82 -13.79 1.26 4.75
CA TYR A 82 -14.46 0.25 5.55
C TYR A 82 -15.57 0.87 6.39
N SER A 83 -16.72 0.21 6.38
CA SER A 83 -17.85 0.56 7.22
C SER A 83 -18.70 -0.68 7.49
N LYS A 84 -18.91 -0.99 8.76
CA LYS A 84 -19.79 -2.09 9.21
C LYS A 84 -21.19 -2.02 8.63
N ALA A 85 -21.69 -0.81 8.36
CA ALA A 85 -23.02 -0.60 7.76
C ALA A 85 -23.11 -1.08 6.29
N ARG A 86 -21.97 -1.21 5.60
CA ARG A 86 -21.91 -1.77 4.23
C ARG A 86 -21.67 -3.28 4.24
N GLY A 87 -20.87 -3.75 5.19
CA GLY A 87 -20.54 -5.15 5.40
C GLY A 87 -19.44 -5.28 6.44
N ASP A 88 -19.50 -6.33 7.27
CA ASP A 88 -18.49 -6.58 8.32
C ASP A 88 -17.62 -7.82 8.01
N HIS A 89 -17.75 -8.36 6.79
CA HIS A 89 -16.97 -9.51 6.35
C HIS A 89 -15.69 -9.07 5.68
N ILE A 90 -14.57 -9.59 6.17
CA ILE A 90 -13.24 -9.29 5.71
C ILE A 90 -12.57 -10.60 5.31
N LEU A 91 -12.13 -10.70 4.06
CA LEU A 91 -11.30 -11.80 3.60
C LEU A 91 -9.83 -11.48 3.93
N TRP A 92 -9.23 -12.32 4.78
CA TRP A 92 -7.84 -12.20 5.18
C TRP A 92 -6.88 -12.57 4.05
N ASP A 93 -5.69 -11.95 4.03
CA ASP A 93 -4.61 -12.26 3.09
C ASP A 93 -5.04 -12.20 1.62
N ALA A 94 -5.87 -11.20 1.30
CA ALA A 94 -6.54 -11.09 0.02
C ALA A 94 -5.66 -10.47 -1.09
N GLY A 95 -4.45 -10.02 -0.77
CA GLY A 95 -3.54 -9.34 -1.70
C GLY A 95 -2.54 -8.43 -1.01
N TRP A 96 -2.13 -7.35 -1.68
CA TRP A 96 -1.16 -6.40 -1.15
C TRP A 96 -1.54 -4.94 -1.46
N HIS A 97 -1.19 -4.06 -0.53
CA HIS A 97 -1.28 -2.61 -0.65
C HIS A 97 0.14 -2.04 -0.54
N CYS A 98 0.66 -1.41 -1.59
CA CYS A 98 2.03 -0.91 -1.62
C CYS A 98 2.08 0.61 -1.74
N SER A 99 2.13 1.29 -0.60
CA SER A 99 2.18 2.75 -0.55
C SER A 99 3.55 3.27 -0.99
N PHE A 100 3.58 4.26 -1.87
CA PHE A 100 4.83 4.84 -2.39
C PHE A 100 5.78 3.81 -3.05
N CYS A 101 5.25 2.75 -3.66
CA CYS A 101 6.07 1.74 -4.33
C CYS A 101 6.29 2.08 -5.80
N PHE A 102 7.19 3.02 -6.05
CA PHE A 102 7.50 3.49 -7.38
C PHE A 102 8.88 3.07 -7.85
N LYS A 103 9.07 3.10 -9.17
CA LYS A 103 10.33 2.68 -9.80
C LYS A 103 11.39 3.77 -9.70
N THR A 104 10.99 5.04 -9.81
CA THR A 104 11.93 6.18 -9.82
C THR A 104 11.58 7.24 -8.79
N ILE A 105 12.58 7.98 -8.33
CA ILE A 105 12.41 9.04 -7.31
C ILE A 105 11.50 10.17 -7.80
N GLU A 106 11.47 10.43 -9.11
CA GLU A 106 10.58 11.42 -9.73
C GLU A 106 9.10 11.05 -9.55
N GLU A 107 8.77 9.76 -9.57
CA GLU A 107 7.40 9.29 -9.29
C GLU A 107 7.02 9.51 -7.82
N PHE A 108 7.97 9.36 -6.89
CA PHE A 108 7.76 9.74 -5.49
C PHE A 108 7.46 11.23 -5.37
N VAL A 109 8.28 12.09 -5.98
CA VAL A 109 8.04 13.55 -6.00
C VAL A 109 6.67 13.87 -6.60
N THR A 110 6.30 13.19 -7.68
CA THR A 110 4.98 13.36 -8.33
C THR A 110 3.84 12.96 -7.40
N LYS A 111 3.92 11.82 -6.70
CA LYS A 111 2.91 11.43 -5.70
C LYS A 111 2.86 12.42 -4.54
N MET A 112 4.00 12.89 -4.05
CA MET A 112 4.06 13.85 -2.94
C MET A 112 3.40 15.18 -3.31
N ARG A 113 3.58 15.67 -4.54
CA ARG A 113 2.88 16.86 -5.07
C ARG A 113 1.41 16.60 -5.39
N GLY A 114 0.99 15.34 -5.43
CA GLY A 114 -0.32 14.89 -5.88
C GLY A 114 -1.46 15.09 -4.87
N TYR A 115 -2.67 15.05 -5.42
CA TYR A 115 -3.94 15.59 -4.89
C TYR A 115 -4.40 15.04 -3.52
N SER A 116 -3.88 13.93 -3.01
CA SER A 116 -4.31 13.38 -1.70
C SER A 116 -3.38 13.74 -0.54
N HIS A 117 -2.15 14.17 -0.81
CA HIS A 117 -1.08 14.32 0.20
C HIS A 117 -0.21 15.58 0.01
N ALA A 118 -0.54 16.43 -0.96
CA ALA A 118 0.21 17.67 -1.20
C ALA A 118 0.23 18.62 0.00
N ASP A 119 -0.83 18.58 0.83
CA ASP A 119 -0.94 19.31 2.09
C ASP A 119 0.17 18.95 3.08
N ARG A 120 0.63 17.69 3.06
CA ARG A 120 1.68 17.18 3.94
C ARG A 120 3.07 17.70 3.62
N ILE A 121 3.23 18.34 2.46
CA ILE A 121 4.47 19.08 2.15
C ILE A 121 4.57 20.31 3.05
N GLY A 122 3.45 20.95 3.40
CA GLY A 122 3.43 22.08 4.35
C GLY A 122 4.32 23.26 3.97
N GLY A 123 4.71 23.39 2.69
CA GLY A 123 5.69 24.37 2.21
C GLY A 123 7.17 23.97 2.41
N ASP A 124 7.45 22.85 3.08
CA ASP A 124 8.80 22.30 3.20
C ASP A 124 9.21 21.59 1.90
N MET A 125 9.78 22.37 0.98
CA MET A 125 10.27 21.88 -0.30
C MET A 125 11.48 20.95 -0.16
N SER A 126 12.16 20.93 1.00
CA SER A 126 13.25 19.98 1.25
C SER A 126 12.74 18.53 1.24
N LEU A 127 11.46 18.32 1.56
CA LEU A 127 10.83 16.99 1.50
C LEU A 127 10.88 16.39 0.08
N LEU A 128 10.96 17.24 -0.94
CA LEU A 128 10.98 16.87 -2.35
C LEU A 128 12.39 16.71 -2.92
N ASP A 129 13.44 16.93 -2.13
CA ASP A 129 14.82 16.72 -2.57
C ASP A 129 15.07 15.24 -2.91
N PRO A 130 15.49 14.90 -4.15
CA PRO A 130 15.68 13.51 -4.56
C PRO A 130 16.67 12.74 -3.68
N LYS A 131 17.74 13.40 -3.22
CA LYS A 131 18.73 12.77 -2.35
C LYS A 131 18.13 12.44 -0.99
N ARG A 132 17.41 13.38 -0.38
CA ARG A 132 16.65 13.13 0.87
C ARG A 132 15.62 12.00 0.71
N ILE A 133 14.86 11.98 -0.38
CA ILE A 133 13.86 10.91 -0.64
C ILE A 133 14.56 9.56 -0.70
N GLN A 134 15.64 9.44 -1.48
CA GLN A 134 16.45 8.22 -1.57
C GLN A 134 16.92 7.78 -0.18
N GLU A 135 17.55 8.66 0.59
CA GLU A 135 18.04 8.35 1.94
C GLU A 135 16.90 7.94 2.89
N THR A 136 15.73 8.55 2.76
CA THR A 136 14.54 8.24 3.56
C THR A 136 13.98 6.86 3.26
N ILE A 137 13.88 6.51 1.97
CA ILE A 137 13.46 5.17 1.51
C ILE A 137 14.45 4.12 2.01
N CYS A 138 15.75 4.34 1.78
CA CYS A 138 16.79 3.38 2.14
C CYS A 138 16.89 3.13 3.66
N SER A 139 16.44 4.08 4.47
CA SER A 139 16.42 3.97 5.94
C SER A 139 15.06 3.56 6.50
N GLY A 140 14.05 3.32 5.66
CA GLY A 140 12.70 2.95 6.08
C GLY A 140 11.99 4.03 6.92
N ARG A 141 12.41 5.30 6.80
CA ARG A 141 11.82 6.41 7.56
C ARG A 141 10.56 6.94 6.87
N ASP A 142 9.73 7.68 7.59
CA ASP A 142 8.53 8.32 7.02
C ASP A 142 8.90 9.47 6.07
N ILE A 143 8.36 9.42 4.84
CA ILE A 143 8.74 10.34 3.75
C ILE A 143 8.38 11.81 4.05
N PHE A 144 7.31 12.04 4.80
CA PHE A 144 6.83 13.37 5.20
C PHE A 144 7.36 13.81 6.57
N ASN A 145 8.12 12.97 7.26
CA ASN A 145 8.60 13.22 8.62
C ASN A 145 7.46 13.47 9.63
N MET A 146 6.29 12.85 9.42
CA MET A 146 5.07 13.10 10.19
C MET A 146 4.73 11.99 11.19
N LEU A 147 5.67 11.11 11.54
CA LEU A 147 5.36 10.06 12.51
C LEU A 147 5.08 10.64 13.91
N PRO A 148 4.05 10.15 14.63
CA PRO A 148 4.00 10.31 16.07
C PRO A 148 5.15 9.51 16.70
N GLU A 149 5.67 10.01 17.80
CA GLU A 149 6.92 9.64 18.51
C GLU A 149 7.12 8.14 18.84
N VAL A 150 6.18 7.24 18.52
CA VAL A 150 6.14 5.85 19.00
C VAL A 150 6.86 4.83 18.10
N ARG A 151 7.37 5.22 16.92
CA ARG A 151 8.16 4.31 16.04
C ARG A 151 9.64 4.64 15.96
N HIS A 152 10.13 5.69 16.62
CA HIS A 152 11.54 6.04 16.60
C HIS A 152 12.41 5.04 17.38
N PHE A 153 11.90 4.47 18.48
CA PHE A 153 12.71 3.65 19.38
C PHE A 153 13.20 2.35 18.73
N PHE A 154 12.31 1.60 18.07
CA PHE A 154 12.67 0.33 17.45
C PHE A 154 13.49 0.50 16.17
N TYR A 155 13.15 1.47 15.31
CA TYR A 155 13.92 1.73 14.08
C TYR A 155 15.31 2.33 14.35
N ALA A 156 15.46 3.18 15.37
CA ALA A 156 16.77 3.69 15.77
C ALA A 156 17.66 2.58 16.37
N GLN A 157 17.08 1.67 17.15
CA GLN A 157 17.81 0.55 17.73
C GLN A 157 18.20 -0.49 16.67
N LEU A 158 17.34 -0.72 15.67
CA LEU A 158 17.66 -1.54 14.50
C LEU A 158 18.74 -0.91 13.62
N ASN A 159 18.69 0.40 13.37
CA ASN A 159 19.75 1.11 12.66
C ASN A 159 21.08 1.08 13.41
N GLN A 160 21.07 1.12 14.76
CA GLN A 160 22.29 0.93 15.55
C GLN A 160 22.81 -0.52 15.47
N LEU A 161 21.93 -1.52 15.42
CA LEU A 161 22.31 -2.92 15.31
C LEU A 161 22.82 -3.29 13.91
N THR A 162 22.21 -2.78 12.83
CA THR A 162 22.68 -2.96 11.45
C THR A 162 23.99 -2.21 11.18
N ALA A 163 24.15 -0.99 11.72
CA ALA A 163 25.40 -0.25 11.66
C ALA A 163 26.54 -0.96 12.41
N ARG A 164 26.26 -1.57 13.57
CA ARG A 164 27.23 -2.38 14.34
C ARG A 164 27.58 -3.70 13.66
N ALA A 165 26.65 -4.30 12.91
CA ALA A 165 26.86 -5.55 12.18
C ALA A 165 27.54 -5.36 10.80
N GLY A 166 27.80 -4.12 10.37
CA GLY A 166 28.38 -3.83 9.05
C GLY A 166 27.45 -4.14 7.87
N ILE A 167 26.18 -4.50 8.14
CA ILE A 167 25.17 -4.83 7.13
C ILE A 167 24.59 -3.53 6.59
N HIS A 168 25.35 -2.87 5.72
CA HIS A 168 24.84 -1.80 4.90
C HIS A 168 24.13 -2.44 3.71
N GLY A 169 22.80 -2.56 3.77
CA GLY A 169 22.03 -2.70 2.54
C GLY A 169 22.32 -1.47 1.68
N LYS A 170 23.22 -1.59 0.69
CA LYS A 170 23.51 -0.51 -0.25
C LYS A 170 22.30 -0.34 -1.15
N CYS A 171 21.37 0.49 -0.69
CA CYS A 171 20.28 1.01 -1.49
C CYS A 171 20.88 2.11 -2.37
N ALA A 172 21.46 1.68 -3.50
CA ALA A 172 22.13 2.55 -4.46
C ALA A 172 21.18 2.87 -5.62
N ALA A 173 21.08 4.14 -5.99
CA ALA A 173 20.54 4.53 -7.27
C ALA A 173 21.50 4.01 -8.36
N SER A 174 21.06 3.03 -9.16
CA SER A 174 21.82 2.52 -10.29
C SER A 174 21.39 3.25 -11.55
N THR A 175 22.34 3.86 -12.25
CA THR A 175 22.15 4.50 -13.56
C THR A 175 22.46 3.51 -14.68
N ARG A 176 21.64 2.46 -14.85
CA ARG A 176 21.60 1.81 -16.17
C ARG A 176 20.78 2.70 -17.09
N SER A 177 21.35 3.13 -18.21
CA SER A 177 20.71 3.94 -19.27
C SER A 177 20.31 5.40 -18.95
N GLY A 178 20.91 6.04 -17.94
CA GLY A 178 20.66 7.48 -17.67
C GLY A 178 19.32 7.80 -16.97
N VAL A 179 18.59 6.77 -16.52
CA VAL A 179 17.39 6.91 -15.68
C VAL A 179 17.71 6.33 -14.29
N PRO A 180 17.61 7.10 -13.19
CA PRO A 180 17.88 6.59 -11.86
C PRO A 180 16.88 5.48 -11.51
N THR A 181 17.38 4.24 -11.43
CA THR A 181 16.59 3.06 -11.07
C THR A 181 16.99 2.59 -9.67
N LEU A 182 16.02 2.48 -8.77
CA LEU A 182 16.23 1.99 -7.41
C LEU A 182 16.49 0.48 -7.45
N THR A 183 17.69 0.03 -7.07
CA THR A 183 18.00 -1.39 -6.88
C THR A 183 18.26 -1.61 -5.40
N ILE A 184 17.35 -2.31 -4.71
CA ILE A 184 17.48 -2.63 -3.28
C ILE A 184 18.02 -4.05 -3.16
N LEU A 185 19.12 -4.21 -2.42
CA LEU A 185 19.72 -5.51 -2.09
C LEU A 185 19.22 -5.93 -0.70
N THR A 186 18.43 -6.99 -0.70
CA THR A 186 17.72 -7.62 0.42
C THR A 186 18.44 -7.62 1.77
N ALA A 187 17.72 -7.26 2.84
CA ALA A 187 18.04 -7.67 4.22
C ALA A 187 16.82 -8.37 4.85
N GLN A 188 17.08 -9.49 5.54
CA GLN A 188 16.09 -10.40 6.11
C GLN A 188 15.22 -9.72 7.18
N TYR A 189 13.94 -9.49 6.85
CA TYR A 189 12.90 -9.00 7.78
C TYR A 189 12.00 -10.12 8.36
N LYS A 190 12.25 -11.39 7.98
CA LYS A 190 11.33 -12.51 8.28
C LYS A 190 11.14 -12.77 9.78
N GLU A 191 12.15 -12.54 10.61
CA GLU A 191 12.08 -12.77 12.07
C GLU A 191 11.49 -11.60 12.87
N MET A 192 11.43 -10.39 12.29
CA MET A 192 10.94 -9.20 13.00
C MET A 192 9.42 -9.03 12.98
N PHE A 193 8.76 -9.61 11.98
CA PHE A 193 7.33 -9.44 11.78
C PHE A 193 6.49 -10.19 12.83
N GLU A 194 6.97 -11.37 13.26
CA GLU A 194 6.33 -12.16 14.33
C GLU A 194 6.44 -11.50 15.72
N LEU A 195 7.46 -10.66 15.95
CA LEU A 195 7.68 -9.95 17.22
C LEU A 195 6.87 -8.64 17.32
N MET A 196 6.52 -8.01 16.20
CA MET A 196 5.85 -6.69 16.20
C MET A 196 4.32 -6.77 16.20
N HIS A 197 3.74 -7.94 15.99
CA HIS A 197 2.30 -8.20 16.00
C HIS A 197 2.00 -9.51 16.75
N PRO A 198 2.00 -9.54 18.09
CA PRO A 198 1.29 -10.62 18.75
C PRO A 198 -0.18 -10.49 18.34
N GLU A 199 -0.74 -11.52 17.72
CA GLU A 199 -2.19 -11.69 17.69
C GLU A 199 -2.72 -11.52 19.13
N PRO A 200 -3.91 -10.93 19.32
CA PRO A 200 -4.46 -10.69 20.65
C PRO A 200 -4.53 -11.93 21.53
#